data_AF-A0A6G3SPH0-F1
#
_entry.id   AF-A0A6G3SPH0-F1
#
_cell.length_a   1.000
_cell.length_b   1.000
_cell.length_c   1.000
_cell.angle_alpha   90.00
_cell.angle_beta   90.00
_cell.angle_gamma   90.00
#
_symmetry.space_group_name_H-M   'P 1'
#
loop_
_entity.id
_entity.type
_entity.pdbx_description
1 polymer ?
#
loop_
_entity_poly.entity_id
_entity_poly.type
_entity_poly.pdbx_seq_one_letter_code
_entity_poly.pdbx_strand_id
1 'polypeptide(L)'
;MSDTDWGDDVYQPQEPEASDPGEQLDAGDTLMDPSGTGDPLDEGYAPPDRPWVVDGLGTTADELHTGESLEARLTREVPEPDGSAGDGVGDLVGGDGEPWDDEVGVARAGRLTQQADGSVPATLTASDVGIDGAAASAEEAAMHVIPEPGDDEALLEAGPATGTGQATGGTGAPSSP
;
A
#
# COMPACT_ATOMS: atom_id res chain seq x y z
N MET A 1 17.29 -0.96 52.20
CA MET A 1 16.61 -0.75 50.90
C MET A 1 15.66 -1.91 50.75
N SER A 2 14.36 -1.64 50.80
CA SER A 2 13.28 -2.63 50.74
C SER A 2 12.47 -2.30 49.50
N ASP A 3 12.55 -3.20 48.51
CA ASP A 3 11.86 -3.15 47.22
C ASP A 3 10.37 -3.43 47.39
N THR A 4 9.59 -2.41 47.74
CA THR A 4 8.12 -2.48 47.74
C THR A 4 7.55 -1.08 47.44
N ASP A 5 7.98 -0.48 46.33
CA ASP A 5 7.47 0.81 45.87
C ASP A 5 7.05 0.78 44.39
N TRP A 6 6.83 -0.42 43.84
CA TRP A 6 6.37 -0.62 42.46
C TRP A 6 5.11 -1.47 42.48
N GLY A 7 3.99 -0.83 42.79
CA GLY A 7 2.70 -1.49 42.79
C GLY A 7 1.56 -0.53 43.12
N ASP A 8 1.35 0.50 42.29
CA ASP A 8 0.03 1.12 42.14
C ASP A 8 -0.14 2.00 40.88
N ASP A 9 0.47 1.62 39.74
CA ASP A 9 0.06 2.18 38.44
C ASP A 9 -0.86 1.19 37.72
N VAL A 10 -1.74 0.54 38.49
CA VAL A 10 -2.85 -0.25 37.96
C VAL A 10 -3.86 0.75 37.43
N TYR A 11 -4.10 0.69 36.12
CA TYR A 11 -5.26 1.24 35.41
C TYR A 11 -6.31 1.83 36.36
N GLN A 12 -6.30 3.16 36.54
CA GLN A 12 -7.41 3.80 37.22
C GLN A 12 -8.61 3.68 36.28
N PRO A 13 -9.70 2.99 36.66
CA PRO A 13 -10.92 3.07 35.88
C PRO A 13 -11.25 4.56 35.77
N GLN A 14 -11.44 5.05 34.54
CA GLN A 14 -11.93 6.40 34.38
C GLN A 14 -13.24 6.50 35.15
N GLU A 15 -13.31 7.41 36.12
CA GLU A 15 -14.53 7.69 36.85
C GLU A 15 -15.64 7.93 35.82
N PRO A 16 -16.81 7.26 35.93
CA PRO A 16 -17.90 7.41 34.98
C PRO A 16 -18.44 8.84 34.92
N GLU A 17 -18.03 9.71 35.85
CA GLU A 17 -18.35 11.14 35.88
C GLU A 17 -17.50 11.99 34.90
N ALA A 18 -16.43 11.42 34.30
CA ALA A 18 -15.59 12.09 33.31
C ALA A 18 -15.97 11.75 31.84
N SER A 19 -16.80 10.73 31.64
CA SER A 19 -17.63 10.67 30.42
C SER A 19 -18.87 11.46 30.75
N ASP A 20 -19.18 12.51 30.00
CA ASP A 20 -20.52 13.12 30.05
C ASP A 20 -21.50 12.13 29.42
N PRO A 21 -22.35 11.40 30.18
CA PRO A 21 -23.23 10.40 29.58
C PRO A 21 -24.66 10.86 29.80
N GLY A 22 -25.21 11.65 28.88
CA GLY A 22 -26.63 11.99 28.99
C GLY A 22 -27.25 12.70 27.81
N GLU A 23 -26.55 13.66 27.20
CA GLU A 23 -27.15 14.51 26.17
C GLU A 23 -26.74 14.05 24.78
N GLN A 24 -27.75 13.68 23.98
CA GLN A 24 -27.58 13.39 22.56
C GLN A 24 -27.26 14.71 21.85
N LEU A 25 -26.14 14.76 21.11
CA LEU A 25 -25.70 15.94 20.39
C LEU A 25 -26.78 16.41 19.40
N ASP A 26 -27.08 17.70 19.37
CA ASP A 26 -28.09 18.26 18.49
C ASP A 26 -27.54 18.60 17.09
N ALA A 27 -28.41 19.08 16.21
CA ALA A 27 -28.03 19.51 14.87
C ALA A 27 -27.12 20.76 14.86
N GLY A 28 -27.15 21.58 15.91
CA GLY A 28 -26.26 22.73 16.07
C GLY A 28 -24.83 22.30 16.37
N ASP A 29 -24.66 21.25 17.17
CA ASP A 29 -23.37 20.68 17.55
C ASP A 29 -22.77 19.80 16.44
N THR A 30 -23.60 18.98 15.81
CA THR A 30 -23.15 18.05 14.75
C THR A 30 -23.15 18.67 13.35
N LEU A 31 -23.77 19.84 13.18
CA LEU A 31 -24.08 20.45 11.88
C LEU A 31 -24.82 19.51 10.91
N MET A 32 -25.45 18.47 11.44
CA MET A 32 -26.14 17.41 10.70
C MET A 32 -27.54 17.24 11.27
N ASP A 33 -28.54 17.27 10.39
CA ASP A 33 -29.94 16.98 10.75
C ASP A 33 -30.48 15.89 9.81
N PRO A 34 -30.11 14.61 10.04
CA PRO A 34 -30.52 13.52 9.15
C PRO A 34 -32.01 13.18 9.28
N SER A 35 -32.63 13.43 10.43
CA SER A 35 -34.04 13.11 10.69
C SER A 35 -34.99 14.26 10.31
N GLY A 36 -34.49 15.50 10.21
CA GLY A 36 -35.28 16.69 9.91
C GLY A 36 -36.20 17.12 11.05
N THR A 37 -36.01 16.55 12.25
CA THR A 37 -36.91 16.71 13.39
C THR A 37 -36.47 17.86 14.31
N GLY A 38 -35.24 18.35 14.15
CA GLY A 38 -34.66 19.44 14.93
C GLY A 38 -34.19 19.01 16.32
N ASP A 39 -35.06 18.39 17.12
CA ASP A 39 -34.69 17.78 18.40
C ASP A 39 -34.37 16.28 18.19
N PRO A 40 -33.15 15.81 18.52
CA PRO A 40 -32.82 14.39 18.45
C PRO A 40 -33.71 13.50 19.34
N LEU A 41 -34.33 14.04 20.40
CA LEU A 41 -35.23 13.31 21.29
C LEU A 41 -36.61 13.06 20.68
N ASP A 42 -36.97 13.76 19.60
CA ASP A 42 -38.22 13.56 18.88
C ASP A 42 -38.11 12.42 17.83
N GLU A 43 -36.90 11.88 17.58
CA GLU A 43 -36.72 10.73 16.69
C GLU A 43 -37.16 9.42 17.35
N GLY A 44 -38.18 8.78 16.78
CA GLY A 44 -38.62 7.45 17.19
C GLY A 44 -37.92 6.35 16.42
N TYR A 45 -37.24 5.43 17.10
CA TYR A 45 -36.81 4.18 16.48
C TYR A 45 -38.02 3.26 16.26
N ALA A 46 -38.37 2.98 15.01
CA ALA A 46 -39.33 1.94 14.65
C ALA A 46 -38.56 0.65 14.33
N PRO A 47 -38.58 -0.37 15.22
CA PRO A 47 -38.00 -1.65 14.90
C PRO A 47 -38.67 -2.23 13.64
N PRO A 48 -37.94 -3.02 12.85
CA PRO A 48 -38.53 -3.68 11.69
C PRO A 48 -39.75 -4.55 12.07
N ASP A 49 -40.83 -4.47 11.30
CA ASP A 49 -42.06 -5.28 11.47
C ASP A 49 -41.87 -6.79 11.21
N ARG A 50 -40.62 -7.20 10.96
CA ARG A 50 -40.26 -8.60 10.74
C ARG A 50 -38.99 -8.93 11.52
N PRO A 51 -38.91 -10.15 12.06
CA PRO A 51 -37.67 -10.61 12.68
C PRO A 51 -36.54 -10.65 11.64
N TRP A 52 -35.35 -10.21 12.05
CA TRP A 52 -34.14 -10.30 11.24
C TRP A 52 -33.34 -11.53 11.65
N VAL A 53 -32.86 -12.27 10.64
CA VAL A 53 -31.92 -13.38 10.82
C VAL A 53 -32.45 -14.54 11.69
N VAL A 54 -33.75 -14.57 12.01
CA VAL A 54 -34.34 -15.67 12.81
C VAL A 54 -34.24 -17.03 12.14
N ASP A 55 -34.19 -17.06 10.81
CA ASP A 55 -34.03 -18.29 10.03
C ASP A 55 -32.55 -18.55 9.66
N GLY A 56 -31.61 -17.76 10.18
CA GLY A 56 -30.18 -17.90 9.97
C GLY A 56 -29.51 -18.82 10.99
N LEU A 57 -28.38 -19.42 10.60
CA LEU A 57 -27.53 -20.19 11.50
C LEU A 57 -26.66 -19.26 12.36
N GLY A 58 -26.37 -19.66 13.60
CA GLY A 58 -25.57 -18.88 14.55
C GLY A 58 -26.40 -18.02 15.51
N THR A 59 -27.69 -18.30 15.63
CA THR A 59 -28.59 -17.60 16.56
C THR A 59 -28.66 -18.29 17.93
N THR A 60 -28.19 -19.53 18.03
CA THR A 60 -28.15 -20.30 19.29
C THR A 60 -26.71 -20.55 19.78
N ALA A 61 -26.55 -20.79 21.08
CA ALA A 61 -25.23 -21.04 21.68
C ALA A 61 -24.54 -22.30 21.12
N ASP A 62 -25.32 -23.33 20.79
CA ASP A 62 -24.82 -24.60 20.23
C ASP A 62 -24.32 -24.41 18.79
N GLU A 63 -25.05 -23.63 17.99
CA GLU A 63 -24.64 -23.25 16.64
C GLU A 63 -23.37 -22.40 16.63
N LEU A 64 -23.22 -21.48 17.58
CA LEU A 64 -21.99 -20.69 17.73
C LEU A 64 -20.79 -21.56 18.13
N HIS A 65 -21.02 -22.58 18.96
CA HIS A 65 -19.98 -23.52 19.38
C HIS A 65 -19.56 -24.45 18.23
N THR A 66 -20.54 -25.00 17.52
CA THR A 66 -20.31 -25.94 16.41
C THR A 66 -19.81 -25.22 15.16
N GLY A 67 -20.29 -23.99 14.94
CA GLY A 67 -20.07 -23.22 13.72
C GLY A 67 -20.91 -23.72 12.54
N GLU A 68 -20.99 -22.90 11.49
CA GLU A 68 -21.59 -23.26 10.21
C GLU A 68 -20.59 -24.02 9.34
N SER A 69 -21.05 -25.05 8.61
CA SER A 69 -20.21 -25.79 7.66
C SER A 69 -19.87 -24.94 6.43
N LEU A 70 -18.76 -25.27 5.78
CA LEU A 70 -18.37 -24.61 4.53
C LEU A 70 -19.43 -24.81 3.44
N GLU A 71 -19.93 -26.04 3.24
CA GLU A 71 -21.01 -26.31 2.29
C GLU A 71 -22.24 -25.42 2.53
N ALA A 72 -22.68 -25.23 3.77
CA ALA A 72 -23.84 -24.39 4.08
C ALA A 72 -23.59 -22.92 3.68
N ARG A 73 -22.39 -22.40 3.94
CA ARG A 73 -21.98 -21.05 3.50
C ARG A 73 -21.99 -20.94 1.98
N LEU A 74 -21.44 -21.94 1.28
CA LEU A 74 -21.40 -21.97 -0.19
C LEU A 74 -22.79 -22.00 -0.82
N THR A 75 -23.80 -22.62 -0.18
CA THR A 75 -25.17 -22.59 -0.73
C THR A 75 -25.81 -21.20 -0.75
N ARG A 76 -25.30 -20.26 0.07
CA ARG A 76 -25.74 -18.86 0.11
C ARG A 76 -24.86 -17.93 -0.72
N GLU A 77 -23.75 -18.42 -1.26
CA GLU A 77 -22.86 -17.64 -2.10
C GLU A 77 -23.59 -17.21 -3.38
N VAL A 78 -23.54 -15.91 -3.66
CA VAL A 78 -23.99 -15.35 -4.93
C VAL A 78 -22.71 -15.05 -5.71
N PRO A 79 -22.52 -15.63 -6.92
CA PRO A 79 -21.38 -15.30 -7.75
C PRO A 79 -21.32 -13.79 -7.99
N GLU A 80 -20.12 -13.23 -7.87
CA GLU A 80 -19.91 -11.86 -8.31
C GLU A 80 -20.28 -11.75 -9.80
N PRO A 81 -20.86 -10.62 -10.24
CA PRO A 81 -21.07 -10.39 -11.65
C PRO A 81 -19.73 -10.47 -12.37
N ASP A 82 -19.72 -10.98 -13.60
CA ASP A 82 -18.55 -10.86 -14.48
C ASP A 82 -18.11 -9.38 -14.45
N GLY A 83 -16.84 -9.15 -14.13
CA GLY A 83 -16.28 -7.79 -14.09
C GLY A 83 -16.49 -7.07 -15.43
N SER A 84 -16.09 -5.80 -15.50
CA SER A 84 -16.03 -5.13 -16.81
C SER A 84 -15.23 -6.02 -17.77
N ALA A 85 -15.77 -6.25 -18.97
CA ALA A 85 -14.97 -6.86 -20.03
C ALA A 85 -13.72 -6.00 -20.18
N GLY A 86 -12.56 -6.54 -19.76
CA GLY A 86 -11.28 -5.89 -19.97
C GLY A 86 -11.09 -5.61 -21.45
N ASP A 87 -10.05 -4.87 -21.79
CA ASP A 87 -9.68 -4.68 -23.19
C ASP A 87 -9.15 -5.98 -23.85
N GLY A 88 -9.09 -7.07 -23.09
CA GLY A 88 -8.62 -8.39 -23.51
C GLY A 88 -7.11 -8.47 -23.60
N VAL A 89 -6.40 -7.44 -23.12
CA VAL A 89 -4.94 -7.36 -23.06
C VAL A 89 -4.51 -7.65 -21.63
N GLY A 90 -3.46 -8.47 -21.44
CA GLY A 90 -2.97 -8.82 -20.09
C GLY A 90 -3.83 -9.79 -19.28
N ASP A 91 -5.09 -10.03 -19.66
CA ASP A 91 -6.03 -10.94 -18.98
C ASP A 91 -5.72 -12.45 -19.13
N LEU A 92 -4.68 -12.81 -19.88
CA LEU A 92 -4.34 -14.21 -20.12
C LEU A 92 -3.62 -14.82 -18.90
N VAL A 93 -4.24 -15.82 -18.27
CA VAL A 93 -3.64 -16.59 -17.16
C VAL A 93 -2.31 -17.22 -17.61
N GLY A 94 -1.22 -16.77 -16.99
CA GLY A 94 0.15 -17.22 -17.32
C GLY A 94 0.76 -16.56 -18.56
N GLY A 95 0.13 -15.51 -19.11
CA GLY A 95 0.72 -14.65 -20.13
C GLY A 95 1.68 -13.61 -19.55
N ASP A 96 2.26 -12.78 -20.43
CA ASP A 96 3.27 -11.76 -20.07
C ASP A 96 2.69 -10.53 -19.34
N GLY A 97 1.38 -10.50 -19.07
CA GLY A 97 0.68 -9.38 -18.45
C GLY A 97 0.30 -8.27 -19.44
N GLU A 98 -0.15 -7.13 -18.91
CA GLU A 98 -0.43 -5.94 -19.72
C GLU A 98 0.88 -5.38 -20.30
N PRO A 99 0.89 -4.94 -21.57
CA PRO A 99 2.01 -4.19 -22.14
C PRO A 99 2.35 -2.99 -21.27
N TRP A 100 3.63 -2.78 -21.04
CA TRP A 100 4.10 -1.55 -20.40
C TRP A 100 3.83 -0.36 -21.32
N ASP A 101 3.27 0.70 -20.74
CA ASP A 101 3.16 2.00 -21.37
C ASP A 101 4.34 2.89 -20.95
N ASP A 102 4.27 4.17 -21.32
CA ASP A 102 5.31 5.15 -21.03
C ASP A 102 5.36 5.56 -19.55
N GLU A 103 4.57 4.96 -18.65
CA GLU A 103 4.60 5.19 -17.21
C GLU A 103 5.54 4.22 -16.47
N VAL A 104 6.09 3.21 -17.16
CA VAL A 104 7.00 2.21 -16.58
C VAL A 104 8.41 2.38 -17.14
N GLY A 105 9.35 2.72 -16.25
CA GLY A 105 10.77 2.85 -16.60
C GLY A 105 11.51 1.51 -16.68
N VAL A 106 12.24 1.27 -17.78
CA VAL A 106 13.11 0.08 -17.93
C VAL A 106 14.59 0.36 -17.62
N ALA A 107 15.00 1.63 -17.69
CA ALA A 107 16.34 2.06 -17.30
C ALA A 107 16.38 2.36 -15.79
N ARG A 108 17.34 1.75 -15.08
CA ARG A 108 17.57 2.06 -13.66
C ARG A 108 18.08 3.48 -13.49
N ALA A 109 17.60 4.16 -12.46
CA ALA A 109 18.15 5.44 -12.04
C ALA A 109 19.56 5.24 -11.44
N GLY A 110 20.50 6.10 -11.81
CA GLY A 110 21.85 6.11 -11.26
C GLY A 110 22.08 7.21 -10.24
N ARG A 111 23.35 7.41 -9.90
CA ARG A 111 23.78 8.43 -8.94
C ARG A 111 23.65 9.82 -9.56
N LEU A 112 22.98 10.71 -8.85
CA LEU A 112 22.90 12.12 -9.24
C LEU A 112 24.10 12.92 -8.73
N THR A 113 24.68 13.74 -9.59
CA THR A 113 25.69 14.72 -9.22
C THR A 113 25.26 16.11 -9.66
N GLN A 114 25.56 17.11 -8.84
CA GLN A 114 25.25 18.49 -9.18
C GLN A 114 26.08 18.90 -10.40
N GLN A 115 25.40 19.25 -11.49
CA GLN A 115 26.01 19.80 -12.68
C GLN A 115 25.30 21.11 -13.01
N ALA A 116 26.07 22.18 -13.19
CA ALA A 116 25.57 23.48 -13.56
C ALA A 116 25.91 23.74 -15.03
N ASP A 117 24.90 23.88 -15.87
CA ASP A 117 25.03 24.38 -17.25
C ASP A 117 24.99 25.92 -17.31
N GLY A 118 24.66 26.57 -16.18
CA GLY A 118 24.52 28.02 -16.04
C GLY A 118 23.15 28.57 -16.43
N SER A 119 22.22 27.74 -16.89
CA SER A 119 20.86 28.15 -17.26
C SER A 119 19.91 28.18 -16.06
N VAL A 120 20.13 27.27 -15.09
CA VAL A 120 19.36 27.13 -13.86
C VAL A 120 20.32 27.10 -12.66
N PRO A 121 19.95 27.62 -11.46
CA PRO A 121 20.78 27.53 -10.26
C PRO A 121 21.19 26.08 -9.95
N ALA A 122 22.47 25.86 -9.64
CA ALA A 122 23.03 24.52 -9.42
C ALA A 122 22.30 23.72 -8.33
N THR A 123 21.70 24.37 -7.33
CA THR A 123 20.91 23.71 -6.28
C THR A 123 19.62 23.08 -6.79
N LEU A 124 19.20 23.41 -8.01
CA LEU A 124 17.96 22.93 -8.64
C LEU A 124 18.25 22.00 -9.82
N THR A 125 19.52 21.68 -10.11
CA THR A 125 19.91 20.80 -11.22
C THR A 125 20.81 19.68 -10.73
N ALA A 126 20.63 18.50 -11.32
CA ALA A 126 21.53 17.37 -11.16
C ALA A 126 21.55 16.54 -12.44
N SER A 127 22.62 15.80 -12.65
CA SER A 127 22.78 14.88 -13.79
C SER A 127 23.09 13.48 -13.25
N ASP A 128 22.43 12.48 -13.84
CA ASP A 128 22.72 11.08 -13.60
C ASP A 128 24.08 10.72 -14.23
N VAL A 129 24.99 10.20 -13.41
CA VAL A 129 26.33 9.75 -13.81
C VAL A 129 26.48 8.23 -13.80
N GLY A 130 25.36 7.51 -13.77
CA GLY A 130 25.27 6.06 -13.86
C GLY A 130 25.23 5.33 -12.52
N ILE A 131 25.02 4.02 -12.61
CA ILE A 131 24.89 3.10 -11.47
C ILE A 131 26.25 2.90 -10.78
N ASP A 132 26.25 2.83 -9.45
CA ASP A 132 27.46 2.43 -8.72
C ASP A 132 27.71 0.92 -8.85
N GLY A 133 28.75 0.55 -9.62
CA GLY A 133 29.05 -0.83 -10.00
C GLY A 133 29.30 -1.73 -8.79
N ALA A 134 28.29 -2.54 -8.44
CA ALA A 134 28.22 -3.50 -7.33
C ALA A 134 28.11 -2.92 -5.91
N ALA A 135 28.06 -1.60 -5.75
CA ALA A 135 27.77 -0.94 -4.46
C ALA A 135 26.33 -0.42 -4.35
N ALA A 136 25.55 -0.47 -5.44
CA ALA A 136 24.14 -0.10 -5.43
C ALA A 136 23.37 -0.95 -4.40
N SER A 137 22.62 -0.26 -3.54
CA SER A 137 21.74 -0.94 -2.58
C SER A 137 20.58 -1.62 -3.31
N ALA A 138 19.86 -2.51 -2.62
CA ALA A 138 18.64 -3.12 -3.18
C ALA A 138 17.58 -2.06 -3.53
N GLU A 139 17.52 -0.97 -2.77
CA GLU A 139 16.60 0.14 -3.00
C GLU A 139 17.00 0.92 -4.25
N GLU A 140 18.30 1.22 -4.42
CA GLU A 140 18.81 1.89 -5.61
C GLU A 140 18.59 1.03 -6.87
N ALA A 141 18.79 -0.28 -6.77
CA ALA A 141 18.54 -1.21 -7.88
C ALA A 141 17.05 -1.34 -8.26
N ALA A 142 16.13 -0.93 -7.39
CA ALA A 142 14.70 -0.95 -7.63
C ALA A 142 14.17 0.34 -8.30
N MET A 143 14.94 1.44 -8.29
CA MET A 143 14.52 2.72 -8.86
C MET A 143 14.76 2.78 -10.36
N HIS A 144 13.76 3.24 -11.12
CA HIS A 144 13.80 3.36 -12.58
C HIS A 144 13.35 4.74 -13.03
N VAL A 145 13.87 5.20 -14.16
CA VAL A 145 13.50 6.49 -14.77
C VAL A 145 12.35 6.27 -15.74
N ILE A 146 11.28 7.06 -15.57
CA ILE A 146 10.14 7.10 -16.49
C ILE A 146 10.47 8.16 -17.56
N PRO A 147 10.43 7.80 -18.85
CA PRO A 147 10.75 8.72 -19.94
C PRO A 147 9.68 9.81 -20.10
N GLU A 148 10.10 11.06 -20.29
CA GLU A 148 9.20 12.15 -20.68
C GLU A 148 9.17 12.33 -22.21
N PRO A 149 8.06 12.84 -22.78
CA PRO A 149 7.96 13.07 -24.21
C PRO A 149 9.02 14.08 -24.68
N GLY A 150 9.96 13.61 -25.50
CA GLY A 150 11.09 14.39 -26.03
C GLY A 150 12.45 14.05 -25.41
N ASP A 151 12.48 13.12 -24.45
CA ASP A 151 13.72 12.54 -23.93
C ASP A 151 14.43 11.64 -24.94
N ASP A 152 15.72 11.41 -24.72
CA ASP A 152 16.53 10.54 -25.57
C ASP A 152 16.01 9.09 -25.52
N GLU A 153 15.68 8.54 -26.69
CA GLU A 153 15.21 7.14 -26.89
C GLU A 153 16.16 6.07 -26.29
N ALA A 154 17.41 6.44 -25.99
CA ALA A 154 18.36 5.57 -25.29
C ALA A 154 17.94 5.23 -23.86
N LEU A 155 17.04 6.01 -23.24
CA LEU A 155 16.45 5.73 -21.92
C LEU A 155 15.36 4.66 -21.98
N LEU A 156 14.83 4.36 -23.17
CA LEU A 156 13.81 3.34 -23.42
C LEU A 156 14.41 1.94 -23.63
N GLU A 157 15.72 1.85 -23.79
CA GLU A 157 16.43 0.60 -24.01
C GLU A 157 17.10 0.15 -22.72
N ALA A 158 16.85 -1.10 -22.30
CA ALA A 158 17.58 -1.72 -21.21
C ALA A 158 19.05 -1.91 -21.64
N GLY A 159 19.89 -0.90 -21.40
CA GLY A 159 21.30 -0.93 -21.78
C GLY A 159 22.00 -2.20 -21.25
N PRO A 160 22.89 -2.83 -22.04
CA PRO A 160 23.57 -4.04 -21.59
C PRO A 160 24.38 -3.73 -20.33
N ALA A 161 24.19 -4.53 -19.28
CA ALA A 161 25.00 -4.51 -18.07
C ALA A 161 26.48 -4.65 -18.46
N THR A 162 27.17 -3.53 -18.62
CA THR A 162 28.54 -3.52 -19.16
C THR A 162 29.50 -3.74 -17.99
N GLY A 163 29.63 -5.00 -17.56
CA GLY A 163 30.69 -5.43 -16.67
C GLY A 163 32.05 -5.34 -17.38
N THR A 164 32.76 -4.21 -17.23
CA THR A 164 34.15 -4.09 -17.68
C THR A 164 35.11 -4.48 -16.56
N GLY A 165 35.29 -5.79 -16.38
CA GLY A 165 36.46 -6.33 -15.69
C GLY A 165 37.70 -6.18 -16.58
N GLN A 166 38.44 -5.08 -16.43
CA GLN A 166 39.74 -4.93 -17.09
C GLN A 166 40.79 -5.77 -16.34
N ALA A 167 40.96 -7.03 -16.75
CA ALA A 167 42.06 -7.88 -16.29
C ALA A 167 43.37 -7.41 -16.93
N THR A 168 44.19 -6.68 -16.19
CA THR A 168 45.57 -6.38 -16.56
C THR A 168 46.43 -7.63 -16.35
N GLY A 169 46.56 -8.45 -17.40
CA GLY A 169 47.49 -9.58 -17.44
C GLY A 169 48.94 -9.11 -17.44
N GLY A 170 49.65 -9.35 -16.34
CA GLY A 170 51.07 -9.06 -16.19
C GLY A 170 51.95 -9.95 -17.08
N THR A 171 52.84 -9.31 -17.84
CA THR A 171 53.94 -9.95 -18.55
C THR A 171 55.07 -10.31 -17.60
N GLY A 172 55.34 -11.60 -17.41
CA GLY A 172 56.51 -12.13 -16.74
C GLY A 172 57.07 -13.33 -17.51
N ALA A 173 58.16 -13.13 -18.24
CA ALA A 173 58.88 -14.15 -19.00
C ALA A 173 59.62 -15.14 -18.08
N PRO A 174 59.81 -16.40 -18.50
CA PRO A 174 60.90 -17.23 -17.97
C PRO A 174 62.07 -17.35 -18.97
N SER A 175 63.27 -17.11 -18.45
CA SER A 175 64.57 -17.36 -19.10
C SER A 175 64.81 -18.85 -19.37
N SER A 176 65.48 -19.12 -20.49
CA SER A 176 66.01 -20.41 -20.95
C SER A 176 67.06 -21.03 -20.01
N PRO A 177 67.42 -22.29 -20.29
CA PRO A 177 68.80 -22.63 -20.61
C PRO A 177 69.01 -22.90 -22.11
#